data_AF-C4WYK5-F1
#
_entry.id   AF-C4WYK5-F1
#
_cell.length_a   1.000
_cell.length_b   1.000
_cell.length_c   1.000
_cell.angle_alpha   90.00
_cell.angle_beta   90.00
_cell.angle_gamma   90.00
#
_symmetry.space_group_name_H-M   'P 1'
#
loop_
_entity.id
_entity.type
_entity.pdbx_description
1 polymer ?
#
loop_
_entity_poly.entity_id
_entity_poly.type
_entity_poly.pdbx_seq_one_letter_code
_entity_poly.pdbx_strand_id
1 'polypeptide(L)'
;DIYGIPETQLKFIIEAWSQIIECRRVLQWTYAYGYYLEDKVKSGFFEYLQGEAESGLERLHQCAEKDLLAFLPFSKHDTTEDHPSPAEFG
;
A
#
# COMPACT_ATOMS: atom_id res chain seq x y z
N ASP A 1 9.39 20.14 20.53
CA ASP A 1 9.94 20.13 19.17
C ASP A 1 10.64 18.82 18.82
N ILE A 2 9.97 17.69 18.96
CA ILE A 2 10.47 16.41 18.44
C ILE A 2 9.55 16.08 17.27
N TYR A 3 10.10 16.08 16.04
CA TYR A 3 9.42 15.83 14.76
C TYR A 3 8.62 16.98 14.14
N GLY A 4 9.27 18.12 13.87
CA GLY A 4 8.70 19.25 13.11
C GLY A 4 8.31 18.98 11.64
N ILE A 5 7.75 17.81 11.32
CA ILE A 5 7.10 17.52 10.03
C ILE A 5 5.68 18.08 10.12
N PRO A 6 5.34 19.12 9.34
CA PRO A 6 3.99 19.63 9.30
C PRO A 6 3.02 18.54 8.84
N GLU A 7 1.84 18.44 9.45
CA GLU A 7 0.78 17.50 9.04
C GLU A 7 0.46 17.59 7.54
N THR A 8 0.62 18.78 6.96
CA THR A 8 0.47 19.01 5.52
C THR A 8 1.46 18.21 4.66
N GLN A 9 2.63 17.84 5.18
CA GLN A 9 3.59 16.98 4.48
C GLN A 9 3.21 15.49 4.56
N LEU A 10 2.21 15.09 5.37
CA LEU A 10 1.72 13.71 5.42
C LEU A 10 0.47 13.49 4.57
N LYS A 11 -0.14 14.57 4.02
CA LYS A 11 -1.36 14.49 3.21
C LYS A 11 -1.24 13.57 2.00
N PHE A 12 -0.06 13.55 1.36
CA PHE A 12 0.19 12.69 0.21
C PHE A 12 0.02 11.19 0.53
N ILE A 13 0.23 10.79 1.80
CA ILE A 13 0.05 9.41 2.24
C ILE A 13 -1.44 9.05 2.20
N ILE A 14 -2.29 9.92 2.73
CA ILE A 14 -3.74 9.74 2.72
C ILE A 14 -4.26 9.71 1.27
N GLU A 15 -3.77 10.61 0.42
CA GLU A 15 -4.11 10.66 -1.00
C GLU A 15 -3.67 9.38 -1.74
N ALA A 16 -2.48 8.86 -1.46
CA ALA A 16 -2.00 7.59 -2.02
C ALA A 16 -2.92 6.41 -1.64
N TRP A 17 -3.31 6.31 -0.37
CA TRP A 17 -4.26 5.28 0.08
C TRP A 17 -5.63 5.43 -0.57
N SER A 18 -6.14 6.66 -0.70
CA SER A 18 -7.38 6.94 -1.43
C SER A 18 -7.29 6.48 -2.89
N GLN A 19 -6.17 6.76 -3.56
CA GLN A 19 -5.95 6.36 -4.95
C GLN A 19 -5.87 4.84 -5.09
N ILE A 20 -5.24 4.12 -4.14
CA ILE A 20 -5.20 2.65 -4.13
C ILE A 20 -6.62 2.07 -4.06
N ILE A 21 -7.46 2.60 -3.17
CA ILE A 21 -8.84 2.14 -3.00
C ILE A 21 -9.65 2.34 -4.29
N GLU A 22 -9.60 3.55 -4.86
CA GLU A 22 -10.32 3.86 -6.10
C GLU A 22 -9.82 3.04 -7.29
N CYS A 23 -8.50 2.89 -7.45
CA CYS A 23 -7.93 2.05 -8.51
C CYS A 23 -8.37 0.58 -8.38
N ARG A 24 -8.36 0.00 -7.17
CA ARG A 24 -8.83 -1.38 -6.94
C ARG A 24 -10.31 -1.52 -7.33
N ARG A 25 -11.14 -0.55 -6.98
CA ARG A 25 -12.56 -0.54 -7.34
C ARG A 25 -12.76 -0.48 -8.85
N VAL A 26 -12.04 0.41 -9.53
CA VAL A 26 -12.12 0.52 -11.00
C VAL A 26 -11.67 -0.79 -11.66
N LEU A 27 -10.53 -1.36 -11.24
CA LEU A 27 -10.00 -2.62 -11.78
C LEU A 27 -10.98 -3.79 -11.61
N GLN A 28 -11.69 -3.89 -10.48
CA GLN A 28 -12.73 -4.91 -10.34
C GLN A 28 -13.78 -4.83 -11.46
N TRP A 29 -14.19 -3.61 -11.84
CA TRP A 29 -15.14 -3.41 -12.94
C TRP A 29 -14.50 -3.56 -14.32
N THR A 30 -13.19 -3.34 -14.49
CA THR A 30 -12.51 -3.61 -15.76
C THR A 30 -12.51 -5.10 -16.08
N TYR A 31 -12.35 -5.98 -15.08
CA TYR A 31 -12.48 -7.42 -15.29
C TYR A 31 -13.88 -7.82 -15.76
N ALA A 32 -14.93 -7.29 -15.12
CA ALA A 32 -16.31 -7.54 -15.53
C ALA A 32 -16.57 -7.04 -16.95
N TYR A 33 -16.10 -5.83 -17.28
CA TYR A 33 -16.24 -5.26 -18.61
C TYR A 33 -15.48 -6.06 -19.67
N GLY A 34 -14.22 -6.42 -19.41
CA GLY A 34 -13.37 -7.19 -20.32
C GLY A 34 -13.95 -8.56 -20.64
N TYR A 35 -14.61 -9.21 -19.67
CA TYR A 35 -15.29 -10.49 -19.88
C TYR A 35 -16.42 -10.39 -20.93
N TYR A 36 -17.18 -9.30 -20.92
CA TYR A 36 -18.28 -9.08 -21.88
C TYR A 36 -17.85 -8.35 -23.15
N LEU A 37 -16.56 -8.05 -23.32
CA LEU A 37 -16.06 -7.35 -24.51
C LEU A 37 -15.94 -8.31 -25.69
N GLU A 38 -16.89 -8.25 -26.62
CA GLU A 38 -16.95 -9.15 -27.79
C GLU A 38 -15.93 -8.79 -28.90
N ASP A 39 -15.49 -7.54 -28.95
CA ASP A 39 -14.55 -7.03 -29.96
C ASP A 39 -13.11 -7.48 -29.67
N LYS A 40 -12.66 -8.50 -30.42
CA LYS A 40 -11.32 -9.08 -30.29
C LYS A 40 -10.16 -8.14 -30.66
N VAL A 41 -10.42 -7.10 -31.45
CA VAL A 41 -9.40 -6.09 -31.77
C VAL A 41 -9.22 -5.13 -30.61
N LYS A 42 -10.33 -4.74 -29.96
CA LYS A 42 -10.30 -3.87 -28.77
C LYS A 42 -9.85 -4.61 -27.51
N SER A 43 -10.08 -5.92 -27.41
CA SER A 43 -9.73 -6.70 -26.21
C SER A 43 -8.23 -6.69 -25.93
N GLY A 44 -7.37 -6.84 -26.96
CA GLY A 44 -5.92 -6.85 -26.76
C GLY A 44 -5.38 -5.52 -26.23
N PHE A 45 -5.87 -4.38 -26.76
CA PHE A 45 -5.47 -3.07 -26.24
C PHE A 45 -6.03 -2.81 -24.85
N PHE A 46 -7.25 -3.27 -24.58
CA PHE A 46 -7.88 -3.17 -23.26
C PHE A 46 -7.09 -3.96 -22.20
N GLU A 47 -6.75 -5.21 -22.47
CA GLU A 47 -5.94 -6.06 -21.57
C GLU A 47 -4.58 -5.44 -21.28
N TYR A 48 -3.93 -4.87 -22.30
CA TYR A 48 -2.69 -4.11 -22.12
C TYR A 48 -2.88 -2.94 -21.14
N LEU A 49 -3.90 -2.09 -21.37
CA LEU A 49 -4.17 -0.95 -20.48
C LEU A 49 -4.51 -1.38 -19.05
N GLN A 50 -5.26 -2.48 -18.90
CA GLN A 50 -5.56 -3.05 -17.60
C GLN A 50 -4.28 -3.50 -16.89
N GLY A 51 -3.37 -4.19 -17.59
CA GLY A 51 -2.08 -4.60 -17.05
C GLY A 51 -1.19 -3.42 -16.62
N GLU A 52 -1.18 -2.34 -17.41
CA GLU A 52 -0.45 -1.11 -17.03
C GLU A 52 -1.04 -0.48 -15.76
N ALA A 53 -2.37 -0.44 -15.64
CA ALA A 53 -3.05 0.07 -14.46
C ALA A 53 -2.78 -0.79 -13.21
N GLU A 54 -2.78 -2.13 -13.35
CA GLU A 54 -2.43 -3.06 -12.27
C GLU A 54 -0.98 -2.90 -11.81
N SER A 55 -0.03 -2.82 -12.76
CA SER A 55 1.39 -2.59 -12.47
C SER A 55 1.62 -1.26 -11.74
N GLY A 56 0.94 -0.19 -12.18
CA GLY A 56 0.98 1.11 -11.53
C GLY A 56 0.40 1.07 -10.10
N LEU A 57 -0.75 0.42 -9.92
CA LEU A 57 -1.38 0.25 -8.62
C LEU A 57 -0.50 -0.54 -7.65
N GLU A 58 0.07 -1.67 -8.08
CA GLU A 58 0.90 -2.51 -7.21
C GLU A 58 2.15 -1.75 -6.74
N ARG A 59 2.76 -0.97 -7.63
CA ARG A 59 3.89 -0.10 -7.26
C ARG A 59 3.49 0.94 -6.22
N LEU A 60 2.36 1.61 -6.40
CA LEU A 60 1.87 2.61 -5.44
C LEU A 60 1.55 1.95 -4.08
N HIS A 61 0.92 0.78 -4.10
CA HIS A 61 0.57 0.03 -2.91
C HIS A 61 1.81 -0.41 -2.13
N GLN A 62 2.82 -0.95 -2.81
CA GLN A 62 4.10 -1.31 -2.24
C GLN A 62 4.78 -0.11 -1.55
N CYS A 63 4.79 1.06 -2.20
CA CYS A 63 5.36 2.27 -1.61
C CYS A 63 4.59 2.73 -0.36
N ALA A 64 3.26 2.71 -0.42
CA ALA A 64 2.40 3.20 0.68
C ALA A 64 2.37 2.25 1.89
N GLU A 65 2.48 0.93 1.66
CA GLU A 65 2.37 -0.08 2.72
C GLU A 65 3.71 -0.47 3.33
N LYS A 66 4.74 -0.69 2.51
CA LYS A 66 6.00 -1.28 2.98
C LYS A 66 7.13 -0.26 3.03
N ASP A 67 7.33 0.49 1.96
CA ASP A 67 8.47 1.41 1.88
C ASP A 67 8.29 2.59 2.85
N LEU A 68 7.05 3.03 3.08
CA LEU A 68 6.72 4.06 4.06
C LEU A 68 7.18 3.72 5.49
N LEU A 69 7.13 2.45 5.87
CA LEU A 69 7.52 2.00 7.22
C LEU A 69 8.99 2.30 7.54
N ALA A 70 9.86 2.34 6.52
CA ALA A 70 11.27 2.68 6.70
C ALA A 70 11.49 4.15 7.10
N PHE A 71 10.51 5.01 6.81
CA PHE A 71 10.58 6.45 7.09
C PHE A 71 9.80 6.85 8.34
N LEU A 72 8.93 5.97 8.86
CA LEU A 72 8.21 6.22 10.10
C LEU A 72 9.12 5.95 11.30
N PRO A 73 9.18 6.87 12.28
CA PRO A 73 9.95 6.66 13.50
C PRO A 73 9.23 5.60 14.33
N PHE A 74 9.60 4.33 14.14
CA PHE A 74 9.26 3.30 15.12
C PHE A 74 10.01 3.63 16.41
N SER A 75 9.27 4.10 17.42
CA SER A 75 9.76 4.06 18.80
C SER A 75 10.08 2.60 19.12
N LYS A 76 11.37 2.25 19.08
CA LYS A 76 11.85 1.09 19.81
C LYS A 76 11.78 1.45 21.29
N HIS A 77 10.59 1.40 21.88
CA HIS A 77 10.45 1.35 23.32
C HIS A 77 9.60 0.13 23.68
N ASP A 78 10.22 -0.74 24.48
CA ASP A 78 9.70 -1.90 25.19
C ASP A 78 9.15 -3.09 24.41
N THR A 79 10.07 -3.99 24.07
CA THR A 79 9.95 -5.37 24.57
C THR A 79 11.32 -5.93 24.93
N THR A 80 12.08 -5.19 25.75
CA THR A 80 12.93 -5.87 26.74
C THR A 80 11.99 -6.26 27.87
N GLU A 81 11.25 -7.35 27.67
CA GLU A 81 10.84 -8.17 28.81
C GLU A 81 12.15 -8.71 29.38
N ASP A 82 12.71 -7.97 30.34
CA ASP A 82 13.56 -8.52 31.40
C ASP A 82 12.70 -9.57 32.12
N HIS A 83 12.61 -10.76 31.54
CA HIS A 83 12.19 -11.94 32.27
C HIS A 83 13.39 -12.38 33.10
N PRO A 84 13.38 -12.25 34.44
CA PRO A 84 14.43 -12.80 35.26
C PRO A 84 14.44 -14.32 35.07
N SER A 85 15.64 -14.86 34.84
CA SER A 85 15.85 -16.29 34.73
C SER A 85 15.45 -16.97 36.06
N PRO A 86 14.81 -18.15 36.04
CA PRO A 86 14.45 -18.89 37.27
C PRO A 86 15.63 -19.24 38.18
N ALA A 87 16.88 -18.99 37.76
CA ALA A 87 18.09 -19.20 38.53
C ALA A 87 18.30 -18.18 39.68
N GLU A 88 17.50 -17.12 39.79
CA GLU A 88 17.62 -16.13 40.87
C GLU A 88 16.70 -16.36 42.08
N PHE A 89 15.82 -17.36 42.03
CA PHE A 89 15.07 -17.80 43.22
C PHE A 89 15.75 -19.01 43.84
N GLY A 90 16.79 -18.73 44.63
CA GLY A 90 17.37 -19.65 45.61
C GLY A 90 16.56 -19.68 46.90
#